data_AF-F4QJA9-F1
#
_entry.id   AF-F4QJA9-F1
#
_cell.length_a   1.000
_cell.length_b   1.000
_cell.length_c   1.000
_cell.angle_alpha   90.00
_cell.angle_beta   90.00
_cell.angle_gamma   90.00
#
_symmetry.space_group_name_H-M   'P 1'
#
loop_
_entity.id
_entity.type
_entity.pdbx_description
1 polymer ?
#
loop_
_entity_poly.entity_id
_entity_poly.type
_entity_poly.pdbx_seq_one_letter_code
_entity_poly.pdbx_strand_id
1 'polypeptide(L)'
;MPGHCASGRICVKGDPYASRDALTAAMGGKTLTITRLGKDRYGRTIADVSAGGTSLSCAQLKAGQAVYVKKWDNKQTVARQCG
;
A
#
# COMPACT_ATOMS: atom_id res chain seq x y z
N MET A 1 -0.54 13.66 -2.05
CA MET A 1 -1.26 14.93 -1.87
C MET A 1 -1.06 15.79 -3.11
N PRO A 2 -1.92 16.79 -3.38
CA PRO A 2 -1.73 17.70 -4.51
C PRO A 2 -0.28 18.21 -4.57
N GLY A 3 0.33 18.22 -5.76
CA GLY A 3 1.73 18.64 -5.94
C GLY A 3 2.81 17.59 -5.63
N HIS A 4 2.49 16.40 -5.10
CA HIS A 4 3.50 15.36 -4.81
C HIS A 4 3.90 14.51 -6.02
N CYS A 5 3.22 14.67 -7.16
CA CYS A 5 3.66 14.02 -8.39
C CYS A 5 4.90 14.74 -8.92
N ALA A 6 6.07 14.12 -8.79
CA ALA A 6 7.30 14.70 -9.30
C ALA A 6 7.21 14.92 -10.83
N SER A 7 7.77 16.03 -11.30
CA SER A 7 7.82 16.35 -12.73
C SER A 7 8.47 15.22 -13.53
N GLY A 8 7.91 14.93 -14.73
CA GLY A 8 8.36 13.84 -15.59
C GLY A 8 7.88 12.43 -15.18
N ARG A 9 6.98 12.30 -14.20
CA ARG A 9 6.37 11.01 -13.83
C ARG A 9 4.91 10.92 -14.24
N ILE A 10 4.51 9.72 -14.67
CA ILE A 10 3.11 9.35 -14.83
C ILE A 10 2.62 8.85 -13.46
N CYS A 11 1.95 9.73 -12.73
CA CYS A 11 1.32 9.37 -11.47
C CYS A 11 -0.04 8.73 -11.68
N VAL A 12 -0.40 7.87 -10.73
CA VAL A 12 -1.73 7.27 -10.68
C VAL A 12 -2.75 8.37 -10.43
N LYS A 13 -3.87 8.35 -11.19
CA LYS A 13 -5.01 9.23 -10.94
C LYS A 13 -5.77 8.74 -9.71
N GLY A 14 -6.21 9.65 -8.85
CA GLY A 14 -7.00 9.31 -7.67
C GLY A 14 -6.99 10.44 -6.63
N ASP A 15 -7.78 10.28 -5.58
CA ASP A 15 -7.81 11.21 -4.45
C ASP A 15 -6.83 10.75 -3.36
N PRO A 16 -5.71 11.47 -3.15
CA PRO A 16 -4.75 11.12 -2.13
C PRO A 16 -5.28 11.27 -0.70
N TYR A 17 -6.29 12.11 -0.47
CA TYR A 17 -6.91 12.28 0.85
C TYR A 17 -7.81 11.09 1.16
N ALA A 18 -8.68 10.71 0.21
CA ALA A 18 -9.50 9.50 0.35
C ALA A 18 -8.63 8.24 0.57
N SER A 19 -7.51 8.12 -0.14
CA SER A 19 -6.59 6.99 0.02
C SER A 19 -5.97 6.93 1.42
N ARG A 20 -5.50 8.08 1.93
CA ARG A 20 -4.99 8.21 3.30
C ARG A 20 -6.07 7.89 4.33
N ASP A 21 -7.26 8.43 4.17
CA ASP A 21 -8.34 8.29 5.16
C ASP A 21 -8.84 6.85 5.21
N ALA A 22 -8.94 6.18 4.06
CA ALA A 22 -9.22 4.74 3.99
C ALA A 22 -8.14 3.88 4.68
N LEU A 23 -6.87 4.28 4.58
CA LEU A 23 -5.77 3.57 5.26
C LEU A 23 -5.88 3.72 6.77
N THR A 24 -6.10 4.95 7.23
CA THR A 24 -6.32 5.26 8.66
C THR A 24 -7.49 4.45 9.22
N ALA A 25 -8.61 4.39 8.49
CA ALA A 25 -9.77 3.60 8.88
C ALA A 25 -9.47 2.08 8.91
N ALA A 26 -8.72 1.57 7.93
CA ALA A 26 -8.34 0.16 7.88
C ALA A 26 -7.46 -0.26 9.07
N MET A 27 -6.58 0.63 9.53
CA MET A 27 -5.68 0.44 10.66
C MET A 27 -6.34 0.64 12.04
N GLY A 28 -7.34 1.52 12.14
CA GLY A 28 -7.91 2.01 13.39
C GLY A 28 -8.33 0.90 14.36
N GLY A 29 -7.88 1.01 15.61
CA GLY A 29 -8.28 0.12 16.71
C GLY A 29 -7.76 -1.32 16.63
N LYS A 30 -6.85 -1.63 15.69
CA LYS A 30 -6.35 -2.99 15.45
C LYS A 30 -4.86 -3.11 15.73
N THR A 31 -4.44 -4.30 16.15
CA THR A 31 -3.02 -4.66 16.21
C THR A 31 -2.43 -4.73 14.80
N LEU A 32 -1.28 -4.08 14.62
CA LEU A 32 -0.53 -4.12 13.37
C LEU A 32 0.53 -5.21 13.41
N THR A 33 0.63 -5.98 12.34
CA THR A 33 1.70 -6.96 12.11
C THR A 33 2.49 -6.57 10.87
N ILE A 34 3.81 -6.52 11.00
CA ILE A 34 4.73 -6.07 9.94
C ILE A 34 5.56 -7.26 9.46
N THR A 35 5.35 -7.67 8.21
CA THR A 35 6.16 -8.68 7.52
C THR A 35 7.16 -7.99 6.61
N ARG A 36 8.43 -7.97 7.01
CA ARG A 36 9.50 -7.31 6.23
C ARG A 36 9.89 -8.16 5.03
N LEU A 37 9.81 -7.57 3.84
CA LEU A 37 10.10 -8.23 2.56
C LEU A 37 11.47 -7.87 1.99
N GLY A 38 12.06 -6.76 2.44
CA GLY A 38 13.38 -6.32 2.03
C GLY A 38 13.59 -4.82 2.26
N LYS A 39 14.56 -4.25 1.55
CA LYS A 39 14.82 -2.81 1.50
C LYS A 39 14.86 -2.32 0.06
N ASP A 40 14.48 -1.07 -0.17
CA ASP A 40 14.69 -0.43 -1.45
C ASP A 40 16.12 0.13 -1.59
N ARG A 41 16.45 0.71 -2.75
CA ARG A 41 17.77 1.29 -3.04
C ARG A 41 18.17 2.46 -2.12
N TYR A 42 17.21 3.03 -1.39
CA TYR A 42 17.43 4.11 -0.43
C TYR A 42 17.53 3.58 1.00
N GLY A 43 17.52 2.25 1.20
CA GLY A 43 17.58 1.61 2.51
C GLY A 43 16.25 1.57 3.27
N ARG A 44 15.14 1.99 2.65
CA ARG A 44 13.81 1.99 3.30
C ARG A 44 13.22 0.59 3.30
N THR A 45 12.57 0.20 4.39
CA THR A 45 11.94 -1.12 4.52
C THR A 45 10.76 -1.25 3.56
N ILE A 46 10.74 -2.32 2.78
CA ILE A 46 9.56 -2.79 2.04
C ILE A 46 8.91 -3.87 2.91
N ALA A 47 7.64 -3.71 3.25
CA ALA A 47 6.91 -4.64 4.09
C ALA A 47 5.46 -4.80 3.62
N ASP A 48 4.91 -5.98 3.85
CA ASP A 48 3.46 -6.16 3.93
C ASP A 48 3.03 -5.90 5.38
N VAL A 49 1.93 -5.18 5.55
CA VAL A 49 1.41 -4.79 6.85
C VAL A 49 -0.05 -5.24 6.93
N SER A 50 -0.39 -5.94 8.00
CA SER A 50 -1.77 -6.31 8.29
C SER A 50 -2.27 -5.65 9.56
N ALA A 51 -3.57 -5.39 9.61
CA ALA A 51 -4.28 -4.86 10.77
C ALA A 51 -5.37 -5.85 11.16
N GLY A 52 -5.28 -6.44 12.37
CA GLY A 52 -6.22 -7.47 12.81
C GLY A 52 -6.28 -8.68 11.86
N GLY A 53 -5.13 -9.08 11.31
CA GLY A 53 -5.02 -10.19 10.36
C GLY A 53 -5.37 -9.88 8.90
N THR A 54 -5.87 -8.67 8.59
CA THR A 54 -6.18 -8.26 7.21
C THR A 54 -5.05 -7.44 6.60
N SER A 55 -4.53 -7.80 5.42
CA SER A 55 -3.51 -7.01 4.71
C SER A 55 -4.06 -5.62 4.33
N LEU A 56 -3.31 -4.58 4.68
CA LEU A 56 -3.62 -3.19 4.33
C LEU A 56 -3.50 -2.94 2.82
N SER A 57 -2.62 -3.67 2.13
CA SER A 57 -2.54 -3.62 0.66
C SER A 57 -3.83 -4.12 0.04
N CYS A 58 -4.37 -5.26 0.50
CA CYS A 58 -5.64 -5.78 -0.01
C CYS A 58 -6.81 -4.86 0.32
N ALA A 59 -6.85 -4.30 1.54
CA ALA A 59 -7.88 -3.34 1.92
C ALA A 59 -7.90 -2.10 1.01
N GLN A 60 -6.73 -1.54 0.71
CA GLN A 60 -6.58 -0.39 -0.18
C GLN A 60 -6.96 -0.70 -1.63
N LEU A 61 -6.59 -1.87 -2.15
CA LEU A 61 -6.98 -2.31 -3.49
C LEU A 61 -8.50 -2.51 -3.59
N LYS A 62 -9.11 -3.21 -2.62
CA LYS A 62 -10.55 -3.46 -2.58
C LYS A 62 -11.37 -2.17 -2.46
N ALA A 63 -10.86 -1.18 -1.74
CA ALA A 63 -11.49 0.13 -1.60
C ALA A 63 -11.29 1.05 -2.83
N GLY A 64 -10.55 0.61 -3.86
CA GLY A 64 -10.22 1.44 -5.02
C GLY A 64 -9.27 2.60 -4.69
N GLN A 65 -8.56 2.52 -3.57
CA GLN A 65 -7.70 3.58 -3.04
C GLN A 65 -6.20 3.36 -3.30
N ALA A 66 -5.86 2.22 -3.90
CA ALA A 66 -4.56 1.92 -4.46
C ALA A 66 -4.70 1.15 -5.78
N VAL A 67 -3.62 1.13 -6.57
CA VAL A 67 -3.53 0.32 -7.79
C VAL A 67 -2.48 -0.76 -7.62
N TYR A 68 -2.77 -1.95 -8.14
CA TYR A 68 -1.81 -3.03 -8.18
C TYR A 68 -0.78 -2.78 -9.27
N VAL A 69 0.50 -2.87 -8.91
CA VAL A 69 1.63 -2.68 -9.84
C VAL A 69 2.54 -3.88 -9.74
N LYS A 70 2.43 -4.80 -10.70
CA LYS A 70 3.14 -6.09 -10.71
C LYS A 70 4.66 -5.97 -10.48
N LYS A 71 5.30 -4.95 -11.06
CA LYS A 71 6.75 -4.73 -10.91
C LYS A 71 7.19 -4.34 -9.48
N TRP A 72 6.26 -3.97 -8.61
CA TRP A 72 6.53 -3.61 -7.21
C TRP A 72 6.09 -4.70 -6.22
N ASP A 73 5.51 -5.80 -6.71
CA ASP A 73 5.01 -6.88 -5.87
C ASP A 73 6.13 -7.87 -5.53
N ASN A 74 6.82 -7.60 -4.42
CA ASN A 74 7.91 -8.45 -3.95
C ASN A 74 7.41 -9.85 -3.62
N LYS A 75 8.01 -10.87 -4.26
CA LYS A 75 7.66 -12.30 -4.10
C LYS A 75 6.17 -12.59 -4.34
N GLN A 76 5.49 -11.78 -5.17
CA GLN A 76 4.06 -11.92 -5.43
C GLN A 76 3.23 -11.96 -4.13
N THR A 77 3.62 -11.16 -3.13
CA THR A 77 2.98 -11.17 -1.81
C THR A 77 1.56 -10.64 -1.93
N VAL A 78 1.38 -9.50 -2.60
CA VAL A 78 0.06 -8.89 -2.78
C VAL A 78 -0.81 -9.74 -3.69
N ALA A 79 -0.28 -10.25 -4.81
CA ALA A 79 -1.03 -11.11 -5.71
C ALA A 79 -1.55 -12.39 -5.03
N ARG A 80 -0.77 -13.00 -4.12
CA ARG A 80 -1.18 -14.21 -3.39
C ARG A 80 -2.15 -13.92 -2.25
N GLN A 81 -2.08 -12.75 -1.63
CA GLN A 81 -2.93 -12.39 -0.50
C GLN A 81 -4.28 -11.80 -0.91
N CYS A 82 -4.33 -11.09 -2.03
CA CYS A 82 -5.51 -10.35 -2.47
C CYS A 82 -6.23 -11.00 -3.67
N GLY A 83 -5.71 -12.11 -4.19
CA GLY A 83 -6.28 -12.88 -5.29
C GLY A 83 -7.36 -13.86 -4.86
#